data_AF-A0A3Q7GFJ5-F1
#
_entry.id   AF-A0A3Q7GFJ5-F1
#
_cell.length_a   1.000
_cell.length_b   1.000
_cell.length_c   1.000
_cell.angle_alpha   90.00
_cell.angle_beta   90.00
_cell.angle_gamma   90.00
#
_symmetry.space_group_name_H-M   'P 1'
#
loop_
_entity.id
_entity.type
_entity.pdbx_description
1 polymer ?
#
loop_
_entity_poly.entity_id
_entity_poly.type
_entity_poly.pdbx_seq_one_letter_code
_entity_poly.pdbx_strand_id
1 'polypeptide(L)' 'MEGGNKVEVAELGGSVLTSTLGNPLGVLARQLSYTLHKLIQQCPLHRVDGKLVDEYLGKIKWRLLIMSFWTRSR' A
#
# COMPACT_ATOMS: atom_id res chain seq x y z
N MET A 1 -22.51 4.52 8.59
CA MET A 1 -21.86 5.57 7.77
C MET A 1 -22.96 6.25 6.98
N GLU A 2 -23.12 7.55 7.17
CA GLU A 2 -24.26 8.32 6.64
C GLU A 2 -24.07 8.54 5.13
N GLY A 3 -24.86 7.80 4.36
CA GLY A 3 -24.73 7.63 2.92
C GLY A 3 -25.49 8.69 2.14
N GLY A 4 -24.77 9.72 1.71
CA GLY A 4 -25.16 10.52 0.55
C GLY A 4 -24.56 9.91 -0.71
N ASN A 5 -25.30 9.04 -1.40
CA ASN A 5 -25.02 8.51 -2.76
C ASN A 5 -23.54 8.28 -3.13
N LYS A 6 -22.75 7.77 -2.17
CA LYS A 6 -21.32 7.50 -2.31
C LYS A 6 -21.11 6.01 -2.18
N VAL A 7 -20.50 5.41 -3.19
CA VAL A 7 -20.08 4.01 -3.15
C VAL A 7 -18.73 3.95 -2.47
N GLU A 8 -18.67 3.25 -1.34
CA GLU A 8 -17.42 2.95 -0.64
C GLU A 8 -16.89 1.61 -1.11
N VAL A 9 -15.63 1.57 -1.55
CA VAL A 9 -14.96 0.35 -2.03
C VAL A 9 -13.69 0.15 -1.22
N ALA A 10 -13.55 -1.05 -0.65
CA ALA A 10 -12.36 -1.46 0.07
C ALA A 10 -12.00 -2.89 -0.31
N GLU A 11 -10.73 -3.10 -0.65
CA GLU A 11 -10.17 -4.40 -1.00
C GLU A 11 -9.62 -5.08 0.26
N LEU A 12 -10.17 -6.25 0.61
CA LEU A 12 -9.73 -7.04 1.77
C LEU A 12 -8.61 -8.05 1.43
N GLY A 13 -8.26 -8.16 0.15
CA GLY A 13 -7.32 -9.14 -0.38
C GLY A 13 -6.20 -8.51 -1.21
N GLY A 14 -6.10 -8.90 -2.49
CA GLY A 14 -5.03 -8.48 -3.39
C GLY A 14 -5.15 -7.03 -3.88
N SER A 15 -4.82 -6.07 -3.03
CA SER A 15 -4.99 -4.63 -3.34
C SER A 15 -3.76 -3.96 -3.95
N VAL A 16 -2.57 -4.59 -3.89
CA VAL A 16 -1.30 -3.98 -4.28
C VAL A 16 -0.63 -4.76 -5.40
N LEU A 17 -0.33 -4.06 -6.50
CA LEU A 17 0.53 -4.56 -7.57
C LEU A 17 1.97 -4.07 -7.35
N THR A 18 2.89 -5.00 -7.09
CA THR A 18 4.27 -4.69 -6.70
C THR A 18 5.14 -4.14 -7.84
N SER A 19 4.84 -4.52 -9.08
CA SER A 19 5.47 -4.01 -10.31
C SER A 19 4.62 -4.36 -11.53
N THR A 20 4.69 -3.54 -12.57
CA THR A 20 4.07 -3.82 -13.88
C THR A 20 5.06 -4.40 -14.90
N LEU A 21 6.38 -4.26 -14.66
CA LEU A 21 7.41 -4.77 -15.57
C LEU A 21 7.59 -6.28 -15.40
N GLY A 22 7.34 -7.05 -16.47
CA GLY A 22 7.43 -8.51 -16.44
C GLY A 22 6.33 -9.19 -15.60
N ASN A 23 5.35 -8.43 -15.11
CA ASN A 23 4.24 -8.97 -14.32
C ASN A 23 3.01 -9.14 -15.21
N PRO A 24 2.47 -10.37 -15.37
CA PRO A 24 1.29 -10.62 -16.20
C PRO A 24 0.05 -9.84 -15.73
N LEU A 25 -0.06 -9.53 -14.43
CA LEU A 25 -1.16 -8.72 -13.91
C LEU A 25 -1.15 -7.28 -14.46
N GLY A 26 0.02 -6.77 -14.87
CA GLY A 26 0.13 -5.47 -15.54
C GLY A 26 -0.51 -5.46 -16.93
N VAL A 27 -0.46 -6.59 -17.65
CA VAL A 27 -1.13 -6.75 -18.95
C VAL A 27 -2.66 -6.83 -18.73
N LEU A 28 -3.10 -7.64 -17.78
CA LEU A 28 -4.52 -7.79 -17.45
C LEU A 28 -5.14 -6.47 -16.99
N ALA A 29 -4.43 -5.68 -16.18
CA ALA A 29 -4.91 -4.38 -15.72
C ALA A 29 -5.21 -3.43 -16.89
N ARG A 30 -4.40 -3.46 -17.96
CA ARG A 30 -4.65 -2.66 -19.17
C ARG A 30 -5.82 -3.19 -19.98
N GLN A 31 -5.93 -4.50 -20.15
CA GLN A 31 -7.01 -5.13 -20.93
C GLN A 31 -8.38 -4.89 -20.30
N LEU A 32 -8.48 -5.00 -18.97
CA LEU A 32 -9.72 -4.81 -18.22
C LEU A 32 -9.96 -3.34 -17.84
N SER A 33 -9.09 -2.42 -18.27
CA SER A 33 -9.19 -0.98 -17.98
C SER A 33 -9.23 -0.66 -16.47
N TYR A 34 -8.48 -1.42 -15.67
CA TYR A 34 -8.26 -1.11 -14.26
C TYR A 34 -7.38 0.12 -14.10
N THR A 35 -7.79 1.01 -13.18
CA THR A 35 -6.98 2.17 -12.82
C THR A 35 -5.93 1.75 -11.79
N LEU A 36 -4.65 1.91 -12.14
CA LEU A 36 -3.54 1.65 -11.23
C LEU A 36 -3.02 2.98 -10.66
N HIS A 37 -3.11 3.15 -9.35
CA HIS A 37 -2.57 4.30 -8.65
C HIS A 37 -1.19 3.98 -8.08
N LYS A 38 -0.22 4.88 -8.29
CA LYS A 38 1.12 4.72 -7.71
C LYS A 38 1.06 4.98 -6.21
N LEU A 39 1.59 4.05 -5.42
CA LEU A 39 1.63 4.16 -3.97
C LEU A 39 2.59 5.28 -3.52
N ILE A 40 2.09 6.17 -2.67
CA ILE A 40 2.87 7.25 -2.06
C ILE A 40 3.84 6.62 -1.07
N GLN A 41 5.13 6.90 -1.24
CA GLN A 41 6.19 6.30 -0.44
C GLN A 41 6.41 6.98 0.93
N GLN A 42 5.72 8.10 1.17
CA GLN A 42 5.75 8.79 2.46
C GLN A 42 4.76 8.13 3.42
N CYS A 43 5.28 7.42 4.42
CA CYS A 43 4.46 6.80 5.46
C CYS A 43 4.82 7.45 6.82
N PRO A 44 3.97 8.31 7.39
CA PRO A 44 4.22 8.84 8.74
C PRO A 44 4.00 7.73 9.77
N LEU A 45 4.95 7.58 10.71
CA LEU A 45 4.78 6.69 11.86
C LEU A 45 4.27 7.48 13.04
N HIS A 46 3.22 6.97 13.67
CA HIS A 46 2.72 7.46 14.94
C HIS A 46 3.02 6.44 16.02
N ARG A 47 3.36 6.94 17.21
CA ARG A 47 3.48 6.13 18.42
C ARG A 47 2.09 5.87 19.01
N VAL A 48 2.01 5.00 20.02
CA VAL A 48 0.77 4.67 20.73
C VAL A 48 0.17 5.90 21.43
N ASP A 49 1.02 6.85 21.85
CA ASP A 49 0.62 8.16 22.39
C ASP A 49 0.21 9.18 21.31
N GLY A 50 0.08 8.75 20.04
CA GLY A 50 -0.34 9.57 18.90
C GLY A 50 0.74 10.50 18.34
N LYS A 51 1.87 10.66 19.03
CA LYS A 51 2.97 11.53 18.59
C LYS A 51 3.67 10.98 17.35
N LEU A 52 4.05 11.89 16.45
CA LEU A 52 4.86 11.56 15.29
C LEU A 52 6.22 11.03 15.71
N VAL A 53 6.63 9.95 15.05
CA VAL A 53 7.99 9.42 15.15
C VAL A 53 8.89 10.26 14.25
N ASP A 54 10.09 10.56 14.75
CA ASP A 54 11.16 11.19 13.98
C ASP A 54 11.33 10.54 12.60
N GLU A 55 11.52 11.36 11.56
CA GLU A 55 11.50 10.91 10.18
C GLU A 55 12.63 9.92 9.85
N TYR A 56 13.81 10.11 10.45
CA TYR A 56 14.95 9.22 10.23
C TYR A 56 14.70 7.85 10.85
N LEU A 57 14.26 7.82 12.11
CA LEU A 57 13.91 6.58 12.79
C LEU A 57 12.72 5.88 12.11
N GLY A 58 11.75 6.67 11.64
CA GLY A 58 10.58 6.18 10.93
C GLY A 58 10.95 5.47 9.62
N LYS A 59 11.80 6.07 8.79
CA LYS A 59 12.27 5.48 7.51
C LYS A 59 12.95 4.13 7.71
N ILE A 60 13.82 4.02 8.72
CA ILE A 60 14.53 2.76 9.04
C ILE A 60 13.53 1.68 9.45
N LYS A 61 12.61 2.01 10.36
CA LYS A 61 11.63 1.07 10.90
C LYS A 61 10.62 0.60 9.83
N TRP A 62 10.16 1.51 8.97
CA TRP A 62 9.30 1.15 7.83
C TRP A 62 9.96 0.19 6.87
N ARG A 63 11.21 0.46 6.49
CA ARG A 63 11.93 -0.38 5.55
C ARG A 63 12.13 -1.80 6.10
N LEU A 64 12.50 -1.91 7.38
CA LEU A 64 12.60 -3.20 8.08
C LEU A 64 11.26 -3.94 8.08
N LEU A 65 10.16 -3.27 8.39
CA LEU A 65 8.83 -3.87 8.43
C LEU A 65 8.41 -4.43 7.07
N ILE A 66 8.61 -3.66 5.99
CA ILE A 66 8.30 -4.09 4.62
C ILE A 66 9.16 -5.29 4.24
N MET A 67 10.46 -5.26 4.55
CA MET A 67 11.37 -6.37 4.26
C MET A 67 10.97 -7.63 5.03
N SER A 68 10.58 -7.52 6.30
CA SER A 68 10.12 -8.66 7.10
C SER A 68 8.82 -9.29 6.58
N PHE A 69 7.90 -8.48 6.04
CA PHE A 69 6.67 -9.00 5.44
C PHE A 69 6.99 -9.78 4.15
N TRP A 70 7.90 -9.24 3.33
CA TRP A 70 8.28 -9.88 2.07
C TRP A 70 9.09 -11.17 2.26
N THR A 71 9.98 -11.24 3.26
CA THR A 71 10.70 -12.49 3.57
C THR A 71 9.81 -13.57 4.17
N ARG A 72 8.70 -13.21 4.82
CA ARG A 72 7.74 -14.16 5.41
C ARG A 72 6.72 -14.72 4.41
N SER A 73 6.54 -14.04 3.28
CA SER A 73 5.66 -14.48 2.18
C SER A 73 6.36 -15.33 1.12
N ARG A 74 7.64 -15.66 1.31
CA ARG A 74 8.38 -16.66 0.53
C ARG A 74 8.58 -17.91 1.37
#